data_AF-A0A932P4X6-F1
#
_entry.id   AF-A0A932P4X6-F1
#
_cell.length_a   1.000
_cell.length_b   1.000
_cell.length_c   1.000
_cell.angle_alpha   90.00
_cell.angle_beta   90.00
_cell.angle_gamma   90.00
#
_symmetry.space_group_name_H-M   'P 1'
#
loop_
_entity.id
_entity.type
_entity.pdbx_description
1 polymer ?
#
loop_
_entity_poly.entity_id
_entity_poly.type
_entity_poly.pdbx_seq_one_letter_code
_entity_poly.pdbx_strand_id
1 'polypeptide(L)'
;ALFHEGHLYLFDTNLGLAIPGPAGEPPPQPLLRRPATLAEVVSDDGLLRQLDLDAGQAYPHKASELGEVVALIAASPSSLSRRMRLVQSQLAGERRMVLTVDAMALAERLKAVPQIKDAQLWPLPFETMARQAKLDQPTREAMQQELLSVIATPMLWKARVLHLHGSVSGKEGASFLYLQARPPTSFIKNANLPERQKELTLRAKESASYWLGLVSYEGGDYRQAIDFFSRRTLEAWPNGQWSPGARYNLARTSEAEYRRKVATATENQAQASEKQAEADKKIAESEQQRSAGRDGVSRQLEREATRLRDDAQTLIKEAQQLTNEASEYLLRAIQWLEVTGDSPQRHGDLLRAKWLKGEEAATASEPSKE
;
A
#
# COMPACT_ATOMS: atom_id res chain seq x y z
N ALA A 1 7.09 15.92 5.14
CA ALA A 1 8.43 15.77 4.55
C ALA A 1 9.30 14.89 5.46
N LEU A 2 10.28 14.19 4.89
CA LEU A 2 11.29 13.40 5.59
C LEU A 2 12.65 14.10 5.48
N PHE A 3 13.31 14.34 6.60
CA PHE A 3 14.67 14.91 6.62
C PHE A 3 15.70 13.79 6.74
N HIS A 4 16.53 13.61 5.71
CA HIS A 4 17.56 12.57 5.66
C HIS A 4 18.77 13.08 4.89
N GLU A 5 19.97 12.83 5.43
CA GLU A 5 21.26 13.23 4.80
C GLU A 5 21.32 14.71 4.35
N GLY A 6 20.66 15.61 5.08
CA GLY A 6 20.63 17.04 4.74
C GLY A 6 19.58 17.44 3.69
N HIS A 7 18.81 16.49 3.17
CA HIS A 7 17.76 16.72 2.19
C HIS A 7 16.36 16.58 2.80
N LEU A 8 15.41 17.38 2.29
CA LEU A 8 13.99 17.31 2.64
C LEU A 8 13.20 16.64 1.53
N TYR A 9 12.84 15.37 1.72
CA TYR A 9 12.01 14.59 0.80
C TYR A 9 10.53 14.90 1.01
N LEU A 10 9.82 15.24 -0.07
CA LEU A 10 8.46 15.76 0.00
C LEU A 10 7.39 14.69 -0.18
N PHE A 11 6.37 14.80 0.65
CA PHE A 11 5.17 13.97 0.65
C PHE A 11 3.97 14.86 0.87
N ASP A 12 2.91 14.64 0.10
CA ASP A 12 1.63 15.30 0.29
C ASP A 12 0.73 14.40 1.14
N THR A 13 0.40 14.87 2.34
CA THR A 13 -0.43 14.11 3.30
C THR A 13 -1.91 14.07 2.92
N ASN A 14 -2.39 15.01 2.09
CA ASN A 14 -3.76 14.99 1.58
C ASN A 14 -3.89 13.96 0.46
N LEU A 15 -2.89 13.89 -0.43
CA LEU A 15 -2.85 12.87 -1.48
C LEU A 15 -2.46 11.49 -0.97
N GLY A 16 -1.73 11.41 0.14
CA GLY A 16 -1.13 10.16 0.62
C GLY A 16 -0.01 9.65 -0.28
N LEU A 17 0.62 10.53 -1.05
CA LEU A 17 1.63 10.22 -2.06
C LEU A 17 2.91 11.02 -1.83
N ALA A 18 4.04 10.48 -2.24
CA ALA A 18 5.26 11.28 -2.31
C ALA A 18 5.22 12.18 -3.56
N ILE A 19 5.91 13.32 -3.51
CA ILE A 19 6.02 14.19 -4.68
C ILE A 19 6.96 13.52 -5.70
N PRO A 20 6.57 13.37 -6.98
CA PRO A 20 7.39 12.76 -8.02
C PRO A 20 8.77 13.42 -8.16
N GLY A 21 9.84 12.64 -7.94
CA GLY A 21 11.19 13.08 -8.22
C GLY A 21 11.51 13.15 -9.73
N PRO A 22 12.64 13.75 -10.12
CA PRO A 22 13.13 13.76 -11.49
C PRO A 22 13.24 12.35 -12.11
N ALA A 23 13.15 12.29 -13.44
CA ALA A 23 13.18 11.04 -14.18
C ALA A 23 14.54 10.29 -14.05
N GLY A 24 14.60 9.16 -13.31
CA GLY A 24 15.69 8.15 -13.30
C GLY A 24 15.27 6.73 -13.76
N GLU A 25 16.04 5.66 -13.58
CA GLU A 25 15.59 4.30 -13.97
C GLU A 25 14.27 3.91 -13.25
N PRO A 26 13.34 3.21 -13.93
CA PRO A 26 12.07 2.81 -13.33
C PRO A 26 12.28 1.82 -12.16
N PRO A 27 11.69 2.06 -10.97
CA PRO A 27 11.77 1.08 -9.89
C PRO A 27 10.97 -0.17 -10.26
N PRO A 28 11.34 -1.35 -9.73
CA PRO A 28 10.63 -2.61 -9.94
C PRO A 28 9.19 -2.61 -9.38
N GLN A 29 8.79 -1.57 -8.64
CA GLN A 29 7.41 -1.35 -8.20
C GLN A 29 7.07 0.12 -8.45
N PRO A 30 6.02 0.43 -9.23
CA PRO A 30 5.70 1.81 -9.50
C PRO A 30 4.91 2.31 -8.31
N LEU A 31 5.47 3.30 -7.64
CA LEU A 31 4.68 4.40 -7.14
C LEU A 31 5.51 5.67 -7.13
N LEU A 32 6.82 5.58 -6.92
CA LEU A 32 7.79 6.68 -7.07
C LEU A 32 9.22 6.14 -7.20
N ARG A 33 10.00 6.62 -8.18
CA ARG A 33 11.46 6.36 -8.33
C ARG A 33 12.21 6.70 -7.05
N ARG A 34 11.92 7.92 -6.57
CA ARG A 34 12.24 8.47 -5.25
C ARG A 34 11.33 9.69 -5.04
N PRO A 35 10.99 10.04 -3.79
CA PRO A 35 10.39 11.33 -3.51
C PRO A 35 11.31 12.47 -3.99
N ALA A 36 10.73 13.53 -4.55
CA ALA A 36 11.45 14.76 -4.84
C ALA A 36 11.94 15.40 -3.55
N THR A 37 13.11 16.03 -3.60
CA THR A 37 13.56 16.91 -2.54
C THR A 37 12.97 18.31 -2.71
N LEU A 38 12.89 19.08 -1.63
CA LEU A 38 12.45 20.47 -1.66
C LEU A 38 13.29 21.31 -2.64
N ALA A 39 14.60 21.09 -2.70
CA ALA A 39 15.49 21.80 -3.61
C ALA A 39 15.16 21.53 -5.09
N GLU A 40 14.83 20.29 -5.43
CA GLU A 40 14.47 19.89 -6.79
C GLU A 40 13.12 20.49 -7.18
N VAL A 41 12.14 20.43 -6.30
CA VAL A 41 10.81 21.01 -6.56
C VAL A 41 10.88 22.53 -6.75
N VAL A 42 11.70 23.23 -5.96
CA VAL A 42 11.92 24.67 -6.15
C VAL A 42 12.58 24.98 -7.49
N SER A 43 13.40 24.06 -8.01
CA SER A 43 14.12 24.23 -9.28
C SER A 43 13.28 23.83 -10.50
N ASP A 44 12.29 22.95 -10.34
CA ASP A 44 11.47 22.38 -11.41
C ASP A 44 10.00 22.21 -10.97
N ASP A 45 9.15 23.15 -11.40
CA ASP A 45 7.70 23.09 -11.18
C ASP A 45 7.05 21.89 -11.89
N GLY A 46 7.68 21.37 -12.95
CA GLY A 46 7.23 20.20 -13.69
C GLY A 46 7.08 18.96 -12.80
N LEU A 47 7.84 18.87 -11.70
CA LEU A 47 7.69 17.80 -10.70
C LEU A 47 6.33 17.85 -9.99
N LEU A 48 5.80 19.06 -9.71
CA LEU A 48 4.48 19.24 -9.13
C LEU A 48 3.38 19.09 -10.17
N ARG A 49 3.62 19.50 -11.43
CA ARG A 49 2.64 19.36 -12.52
C ARG A 49 2.35 17.90 -12.90
N GLN A 50 3.22 16.96 -12.53
CA GLN A 50 2.92 15.53 -12.62
C GLN A 50 1.73 15.11 -11.74
N LEU A 51 1.38 15.91 -10.73
CA LEU A 51 0.22 15.73 -9.85
C LEU A 51 -1.03 16.46 -10.35
N ASP A 52 -1.00 17.06 -11.55
CA ASP A 52 -2.20 17.61 -12.18
C ASP A 52 -3.06 16.48 -12.76
N LEU A 53 -4.36 16.51 -12.48
CA LEU A 53 -5.31 15.58 -13.10
C LEU A 53 -5.61 16.03 -14.52
N ASP A 54 -6.13 17.25 -14.65
CA ASP A 54 -6.44 17.95 -15.90
C ASP A 54 -6.39 19.47 -15.68
N ALA A 55 -6.70 20.25 -16.71
CA ALA A 55 -6.67 21.72 -16.65
C ALA A 55 -7.64 22.33 -15.63
N GLY A 56 -8.71 21.61 -15.24
CA GLY A 56 -9.67 22.04 -14.23
C GLY A 56 -9.32 21.59 -12.81
N GLN A 57 -8.39 20.64 -12.66
CA GLN A 57 -8.00 20.01 -11.40
C GLN A 57 -6.46 19.98 -11.25
N ALA A 58 -5.86 21.17 -11.23
CA ALA A 58 -4.43 21.34 -11.03
C ALA A 58 -4.03 21.15 -9.54
N TYR A 59 -2.82 20.65 -9.32
CA TYR A 59 -2.22 20.57 -7.99
C TYR A 59 -2.00 21.99 -7.42
N PRO A 60 -2.42 22.28 -6.17
CA PRO A 60 -2.59 23.64 -5.69
C PRO A 60 -1.28 24.40 -5.47
N HIS A 61 -0.16 23.71 -5.25
CA HIS A 61 1.12 24.33 -4.94
C HIS A 61 1.98 24.56 -6.17
N LYS A 62 2.81 25.60 -6.16
CA LYS A 62 3.79 25.91 -7.21
C LYS A 62 5.21 25.97 -6.67
N ALA A 63 6.21 25.71 -7.49
CA ALA A 63 7.63 25.80 -7.13
C ALA A 63 7.98 27.17 -6.52
N SER A 64 7.41 28.25 -7.06
CA SER A 64 7.63 29.62 -6.58
C SER A 64 7.18 29.86 -5.13
N GLU A 65 6.28 29.03 -4.60
CA GLU A 65 5.76 29.14 -3.23
C GLU A 65 6.64 28.40 -2.21
N LEU A 66 7.59 27.58 -2.70
CA LEU A 66 8.37 26.66 -1.87
C LEU A 66 9.80 27.13 -1.60
N GLY A 67 10.19 28.31 -2.10
CA GLY A 67 11.53 28.88 -1.90
C GLY A 67 11.80 29.43 -0.49
N GLU A 68 10.75 29.75 0.27
CA GLU A 68 10.86 30.30 1.64
C GLU A 68 9.85 29.64 2.59
N VAL A 69 10.01 28.34 2.85
CA VAL A 69 9.06 27.61 3.71
C VAL A 69 9.46 27.65 5.18
N VAL A 70 8.45 27.53 6.05
CA VAL A 70 8.66 27.34 7.49
C VAL A 70 8.48 25.86 7.83
N ALA A 71 9.52 25.25 8.39
CA ALA A 71 9.46 23.85 8.83
C ALA A 71 8.78 23.74 10.19
N LEU A 72 7.66 23.01 10.26
CA LEU A 72 6.95 22.73 11.51
C LEU A 72 7.44 21.39 12.10
N ILE A 73 8.07 21.45 13.27
CA ILE A 73 8.59 20.30 14.00
C ILE A 73 7.47 19.68 14.82
N ALA A 74 7.10 18.45 14.48
CA ALA A 74 6.14 17.66 15.25
C ALA A 74 6.78 17.20 16.58
N ALA A 75 6.35 17.82 17.69
CA ALA A 75 6.72 17.40 19.04
C ALA A 75 5.51 17.57 19.97
N SER A 76 5.23 16.56 20.80
CA SER A 76 4.21 16.66 21.85
C SER A 76 4.81 17.27 23.12
N PRO A 77 4.00 17.88 24.01
CA PRO A 77 4.48 18.36 25.30
C PRO A 77 5.21 17.29 26.13
N SER A 78 4.73 16.04 26.05
CA SER A 78 5.38 14.89 26.68
C SER A 78 6.78 14.64 26.12
N SER A 79 6.95 14.68 24.78
CA SER A 79 8.25 14.43 24.13
C SER A 79 9.31 15.50 24.40
N LEU A 80 8.88 16.70 24.79
CA LEU A 80 9.77 17.81 25.17
C LEU A 80 10.08 17.80 26.68
N SER A 81 9.43 16.94 27.46
CA SER A 81 9.56 16.94 28.92
C SER A 81 10.86 16.28 29.39
N ARG A 82 11.46 16.84 30.46
CA ARG A 82 12.59 16.22 31.16
C ARG A 82 12.27 14.80 31.64
N ARG A 83 11.03 14.56 32.07
CA ARG A 83 10.58 13.24 32.55
C ARG A 83 10.70 12.19 31.45
N MET A 84 10.30 12.48 30.21
CA MET A 84 10.43 11.50 29.12
C MET A 84 11.88 11.26 28.73
N ARG A 85 12.74 12.27 28.87
CA ARG A 85 14.19 12.11 28.67
C ARG A 85 14.79 11.11 29.66
N LEU A 86 14.40 11.22 30.93
CA LEU A 86 14.81 10.28 31.97
C LEU A 86 14.28 8.86 31.70
N VAL A 87 13.03 8.71 31.29
CA VAL A 87 12.49 7.40 30.92
C VAL A 87 13.26 6.81 29.73
N GLN A 88 13.47 7.59 28.67
CA GLN A 88 14.22 7.16 27.49
C GLN A 88 15.66 6.74 27.83
N SER A 89 16.32 7.36 28.82
CA SER A 89 17.68 7.00 29.23
C SER A 89 17.74 5.69 30.02
N GLN A 90 16.63 5.24 30.60
CA GLN A 90 16.54 3.95 31.30
C GLN A 90 16.08 2.80 30.38
N LEU A 91 15.59 3.11 29.17
CA LEU A 91 15.24 2.08 28.19
C LEU A 91 16.50 1.47 27.59
N ALA A 92 16.64 0.14 27.71
CA ALA A 92 17.75 -0.65 27.18
C ALA A 92 17.27 -1.74 26.22
N GLY A 93 18.21 -2.33 25.48
CA GLY A 93 17.97 -3.42 24.54
C GLY A 93 17.53 -2.98 23.15
N GLU A 94 17.36 -3.96 22.26
CA GLU A 94 17.07 -3.76 20.83
C GLU A 94 15.70 -3.10 20.55
N ARG A 95 14.81 -3.08 21.55
CA ARG A 95 13.46 -2.50 21.45
C ARG A 95 13.33 -1.14 22.13
N ARG A 96 14.45 -0.41 22.28
CA ARG A 96 14.43 0.94 22.85
C ARG A 96 13.57 1.86 22.00
N MET A 97 12.53 2.43 22.61
CA MET A 97 11.69 3.44 21.96
C MET A 97 12.29 4.84 22.12
N VAL A 98 12.19 5.65 21.06
CA VAL A 98 12.48 7.09 21.12
C VAL A 98 11.23 7.80 21.66
N LEU A 99 11.36 8.39 22.85
CA LEU A 99 10.29 9.10 23.55
C LEU A 99 10.46 10.62 23.53
N THR A 100 11.66 11.12 23.20
CA THR A 100 11.97 12.55 23.21
C THR A 100 12.42 13.06 21.86
N VAL A 101 12.11 14.32 21.59
CA VAL A 101 12.57 15.06 20.42
C VAL A 101 13.49 16.19 20.89
N ASP A 102 14.70 16.26 20.34
CA ASP A 102 15.55 17.45 20.47
C ASP A 102 15.15 18.46 19.39
N ALA A 103 14.09 19.21 19.67
CA ALA A 103 13.50 20.14 18.71
C ALA A 103 14.46 21.28 18.34
N MET A 104 15.35 21.68 19.26
CA MET A 104 16.32 22.75 19.00
C MET A 104 17.41 22.26 18.05
N ALA A 105 18.03 21.10 18.32
CA ALA A 105 19.01 20.53 17.41
C ALA A 105 18.42 20.22 16.03
N LEU A 106 17.16 19.77 15.97
CA LEU A 106 16.46 19.57 14.71
C LEU A 106 16.18 20.88 13.98
N ALA A 107 15.77 21.95 14.68
CA ALA A 107 15.56 23.26 14.10
C ALA A 107 16.84 23.82 13.45
N GLU A 108 17.98 23.72 14.13
CA GLU A 108 19.28 24.14 13.58
C GLU A 108 19.64 23.38 12.30
N ARG A 109 19.44 22.05 12.30
CA ARG A 109 19.67 21.23 11.11
C ARG A 109 18.75 21.59 9.95
N LEU A 110 17.49 21.92 10.23
CA LEU A 110 16.53 22.32 9.21
C LEU A 110 16.85 23.71 8.64
N LYS A 111 17.28 24.66 9.48
CA LYS A 111 17.69 26.01 9.05
C LYS A 111 18.94 26.02 8.18
N ALA A 112 19.73 24.95 8.20
CA ALA A 112 20.86 24.78 7.28
C ALA A 112 20.41 24.45 5.84
N VAL A 113 19.15 24.09 5.62
CA VAL A 113 18.60 23.83 4.28
C VAL A 113 18.22 25.17 3.62
N PRO A 114 18.75 25.50 2.42
CA PRO A 114 18.58 26.84 1.81
C PRO A 114 17.14 27.31 1.65
N GLN A 115 16.20 26.39 1.41
CA GLN A 115 14.78 26.69 1.18
C GLN A 115 13.98 26.90 2.49
N ILE A 116 14.59 26.63 3.66
CA ILE A 116 13.94 26.78 4.96
C ILE A 116 14.23 28.17 5.51
N LYS A 117 13.20 29.02 5.55
CA LYS A 117 13.29 30.37 6.14
C LYS A 117 13.37 30.32 7.66
N ASP A 118 12.62 29.41 8.27
CA ASP A 118 12.57 29.24 9.72
C ASP A 118 12.11 27.82 10.09
N ALA A 119 12.37 27.42 11.33
CA ALA A 119 11.93 26.15 11.88
C ALA A 119 11.30 26.37 13.26
N GLN A 120 10.05 25.94 13.43
CA GLN A 120 9.24 26.20 14.62
C GLN A 120 8.55 24.92 15.10
N LEU A 121 8.12 24.90 16.36
CA LEU A 121 7.27 23.81 16.84
C LEU A 121 5.92 23.86 16.14
N TRP A 122 5.39 22.72 15.74
CA TRP A 122 4.02 22.61 15.27
C TRP A 122 3.07 22.89 16.45
N PRO A 123 2.21 23.93 16.40
CA PRO A 123 1.33 24.24 17.54
C PRO A 123 0.23 23.20 17.79
N LEU A 124 -0.13 22.39 16.79
CA LEU A 124 -1.31 21.52 16.86
C LEU A 124 -1.32 20.56 18.08
N PRO A 125 -0.23 19.87 18.47
CA PRO A 125 -0.24 19.03 19.67
C PRO A 125 -0.57 19.80 20.97
N PHE A 126 -0.14 21.05 21.08
CA PHE A 126 -0.44 21.91 22.24
C PHE A 126 -1.89 22.39 22.22
N GLU A 127 -2.35 22.86 21.06
CA GLU A 127 -3.73 23.28 20.87
C GLU A 127 -4.70 22.14 21.12
N THR A 128 -4.41 20.92 20.64
CA THR A 128 -5.24 19.74 20.87
C THR A 128 -5.38 19.44 22.35
N MET A 129 -4.29 19.50 23.13
CA MET A 129 -4.37 19.32 24.59
C MET A 129 -5.22 20.41 25.26
N ALA A 130 -5.05 21.67 24.84
CA ALA A 130 -5.84 22.77 25.37
C ALA A 130 -7.33 22.66 25.00
N ARG A 131 -7.65 22.18 23.80
CA ARG A 131 -9.02 21.90 23.34
C ARG A 131 -9.63 20.73 24.11
N GLN A 132 -8.89 19.63 24.28
CA GLN A 132 -9.33 18.46 25.05
C GLN A 132 -9.69 18.81 26.50
N ALA A 133 -8.89 19.68 27.14
CA ALA A 133 -9.16 20.15 28.49
C ALA A 133 -10.49 20.94 28.60
N LYS A 134 -10.95 21.54 27.50
CA LYS A 134 -12.19 22.33 27.42
C LYS A 134 -13.41 21.54 26.94
N LEU A 135 -13.25 20.28 26.52
CA LEU A 135 -14.39 19.46 26.08
C LEU A 135 -15.38 19.28 27.22
N ASP A 136 -16.66 19.46 26.93
CA ASP A 136 -17.74 19.18 27.86
C ASP A 136 -17.96 17.66 28.01
N GLN A 137 -18.71 17.28 29.04
CA GLN A 137 -18.98 15.88 29.33
C GLN A 137 -19.71 15.15 28.19
N PRO A 138 -20.77 15.73 27.56
CA PRO A 138 -21.44 15.09 26.43
C PRO A 138 -20.52 14.81 25.23
N THR A 139 -19.63 15.74 24.87
CA THR A 139 -18.69 15.54 23.76
C THR A 139 -17.69 14.44 24.09
N ARG A 140 -17.18 14.40 25.33
CA ARG A 140 -16.29 13.31 25.77
C ARG A 140 -16.97 11.94 25.70
N GLU A 141 -18.23 11.87 26.12
CA GLU A 141 -19.01 10.63 26.06
C GLU A 141 -19.24 10.19 24.61
N ALA A 142 -19.54 11.11 23.69
CA ALA A 142 -19.68 10.82 22.27
C ALA A 142 -18.36 10.28 21.67
N MET A 143 -17.22 10.90 21.97
CA MET A 143 -15.90 10.42 21.54
C MET A 143 -15.58 9.03 22.13
N GLN A 144 -15.94 8.79 23.39
CA GLN A 144 -15.78 7.47 24.00
C GLN A 144 -16.65 6.41 23.32
N GLN A 145 -17.87 6.77 22.86
CA GLN A 145 -18.74 5.82 22.14
C GLN A 145 -18.09 5.30 20.83
N GLU A 146 -17.25 6.09 20.16
CA GLU A 146 -16.54 5.65 18.96
C GLU A 146 -15.54 4.54 19.28
N LEU A 147 -14.75 4.71 20.35
CA LEU A 147 -13.75 3.73 20.80
C LEU A 147 -14.37 2.51 21.51
N LEU A 148 -15.60 2.64 21.99
CA LEU A 148 -16.25 1.64 22.83
C LEU A 148 -16.40 0.29 22.13
N SER A 149 -16.62 0.26 20.81
CA SER A 149 -16.69 -0.99 20.04
C SER A 149 -15.39 -1.79 20.08
N VAL A 150 -14.25 -1.10 20.10
CA VAL A 150 -12.92 -1.70 20.16
C VAL A 150 -12.57 -2.12 21.59
N ILE A 151 -12.82 -1.24 22.57
CA ILE A 151 -12.47 -1.48 23.97
C ILE A 151 -13.38 -2.54 24.61
N ALA A 152 -14.67 -2.51 24.33
CA ALA A 152 -15.65 -3.45 24.89
C ALA A 152 -15.59 -4.85 24.25
N THR A 153 -14.77 -5.04 23.21
CA THR A 153 -14.56 -6.33 22.56
C THR A 153 -13.11 -6.76 22.74
N PRO A 154 -12.76 -7.47 23.84
CA PRO A 154 -11.36 -7.78 24.19
C PRO A 154 -10.58 -8.47 23.08
N MET A 155 -11.24 -9.37 22.33
CA MET A 155 -10.64 -10.07 21.18
C MET A 155 -10.25 -9.11 20.06
N LEU A 156 -11.09 -8.12 19.78
CA LEU A 156 -10.84 -7.12 18.75
C LEU A 156 -9.66 -6.22 19.12
N TRP A 157 -9.62 -5.74 20.36
CA TRP A 157 -8.50 -4.96 20.89
C TRP A 157 -7.19 -5.75 20.85
N LYS A 158 -7.17 -6.97 21.41
CA LYS A 158 -5.98 -7.82 21.43
C LYS A 158 -5.49 -8.13 20.02
N ALA A 159 -6.40 -8.44 19.08
CA ALA A 159 -6.07 -8.64 17.69
C ALA A 159 -5.39 -7.40 17.08
N ARG A 160 -5.92 -6.20 17.33
CA ARG A 160 -5.36 -4.95 16.80
C ARG A 160 -3.96 -4.66 17.35
N VAL A 161 -3.73 -4.89 18.64
CA VAL A 161 -2.40 -4.73 19.24
C VAL A 161 -1.41 -5.71 18.60
N LEU A 162 -1.79 -6.97 18.41
CA LEU A 162 -0.92 -7.97 17.80
C LEU A 162 -0.67 -7.71 16.32
N HIS A 163 -1.67 -7.22 15.58
CA HIS A 163 -1.51 -6.78 14.20
C HIS A 163 -0.46 -5.67 14.11
N LEU A 164 -0.57 -4.63 14.94
CA LEU A 164 0.41 -3.53 14.99
C LEU A 164 1.81 -4.00 15.43
N HIS A 165 1.91 -5.11 16.17
CA HIS A 165 3.18 -5.72 16.54
C HIS A 165 3.76 -6.65 15.46
N GLY A 166 3.04 -6.90 14.37
CA GLY A 166 3.42 -7.88 13.34
C GLY A 166 3.18 -9.34 13.73
N SER A 167 2.52 -9.61 14.87
CA SER A 167 2.17 -10.97 15.33
C SER A 167 0.84 -11.42 14.71
N VAL A 168 0.89 -11.74 13.42
CA VAL A 168 -0.31 -11.92 12.58
C VAL A 168 -0.90 -13.34 12.64
N SER A 169 -0.04 -14.36 12.55
CA SER A 169 -0.44 -15.76 12.32
C SER A 169 -0.45 -16.61 13.61
N GLY A 170 -1.10 -17.78 13.54
CA GLY A 170 -1.15 -18.75 14.64
C GLY A 170 -2.42 -18.63 15.51
N LYS A 171 -2.59 -19.59 16.45
CA LYS A 171 -3.78 -19.69 17.33
C LYS A 171 -3.95 -18.52 18.30
N GLU A 172 -2.91 -17.72 18.46
CA GLU A 172 -2.94 -16.49 19.26
C GLU A 172 -2.65 -15.24 18.43
N GLY A 173 -2.49 -15.38 17.10
CA GLY A 173 -2.19 -14.28 16.20
C GLY A 173 -3.39 -13.40 15.90
N ALA A 174 -3.11 -12.21 15.35
CA ALA A 174 -4.13 -11.21 15.03
C ALA A 174 -5.27 -11.76 14.16
N SER A 175 -4.97 -12.53 13.11
CA SER A 175 -5.99 -13.08 12.20
C SER A 175 -7.00 -13.95 12.93
N PHE A 176 -6.51 -14.84 13.79
CA PHE A 176 -7.38 -15.73 14.57
C PHE A 176 -8.30 -14.93 15.49
N LEU A 177 -7.75 -13.96 16.21
CA LEU A 177 -8.52 -13.15 17.15
C LEU A 177 -9.53 -12.23 16.46
N TYR A 178 -9.20 -11.69 15.27
CA TYR A 178 -10.18 -10.97 14.46
C TYR A 178 -11.33 -11.85 14.00
N LEU A 179 -11.07 -13.11 13.60
CA LEU A 179 -12.13 -14.06 13.27
C LEU A 179 -13.05 -14.32 14.47
N GLN A 180 -12.49 -14.45 15.69
CA GLN A 180 -13.29 -14.59 16.92
C GLN A 180 -14.11 -13.35 17.24
N ALA A 181 -13.59 -12.15 16.93
CA ALA A 181 -14.32 -10.88 17.06
C ALA A 181 -15.41 -10.68 15.99
N ARG A 182 -15.60 -11.65 15.07
CA ARG A 182 -16.52 -11.54 13.93
C ARG A 182 -17.61 -12.64 13.91
N PRO A 183 -18.44 -12.78 14.96
CA PRO A 183 -19.47 -13.81 14.99
C PRO A 183 -20.47 -13.67 13.82
N PRO A 184 -21.13 -14.76 13.39
CA PRO A 184 -22.17 -14.71 12.36
C PRO A 184 -23.29 -13.71 12.71
N THR A 185 -23.84 -13.01 11.72
CA THR A 185 -24.85 -11.96 11.98
C THR A 185 -26.13 -12.55 12.58
N SER A 186 -26.50 -13.76 12.16
CA SER A 186 -27.61 -14.52 12.75
C SER A 186 -27.40 -14.79 14.23
N PHE A 187 -26.17 -15.14 14.64
CA PHE A 187 -25.83 -15.35 16.04
C PHE A 187 -26.02 -14.06 16.87
N ILE A 188 -25.55 -12.91 16.37
CA ILE A 188 -25.70 -11.63 17.07
C ILE A 188 -27.18 -11.25 17.21
N LYS A 189 -27.96 -11.38 16.12
CA LYS A 189 -29.39 -11.04 16.11
C LYS A 189 -30.19 -11.88 17.11
N ASN A 190 -29.91 -13.19 17.14
CA ASN A 190 -30.63 -14.17 17.96
C ASN A 190 -30.12 -14.26 19.40
N ALA A 191 -28.98 -13.64 19.72
CA ALA A 191 -28.44 -13.65 21.07
C ALA A 191 -29.37 -12.90 22.05
N ASN A 192 -29.53 -13.44 23.26
CA ASN A 192 -30.24 -12.77 24.35
C ASN A 192 -29.35 -11.71 25.02
N LEU A 193 -29.05 -10.64 24.26
CA LEU A 193 -28.22 -9.52 24.69
C LEU A 193 -29.01 -8.21 24.58
N PRO A 194 -28.75 -7.22 25.45
CA PRO A 194 -29.25 -5.86 25.26
C PRO A 194 -28.89 -5.30 23.88
N GLU A 195 -29.78 -4.51 23.27
CA GLU A 195 -29.60 -4.01 21.91
C GLU A 195 -28.28 -3.26 21.72
N ARG A 196 -27.91 -2.42 22.70
CA ARG A 196 -26.62 -1.73 22.73
C ARG A 196 -25.41 -2.67 22.61
N GLN A 197 -25.46 -3.85 23.22
CA GLN A 197 -24.38 -4.83 23.10
C GLN A 197 -24.36 -5.50 21.73
N LYS A 198 -25.52 -5.73 21.11
CA LYS A 198 -25.62 -6.21 19.73
C LYS A 198 -25.03 -5.21 18.75
N GLU A 199 -25.34 -3.92 18.90
CA GLU A 199 -24.77 -2.83 18.10
C GLU A 199 -23.24 -2.76 18.23
N LEU A 200 -22.72 -2.82 19.47
CA LEU A 200 -21.27 -2.84 19.71
C LEU A 200 -20.61 -4.06 19.05
N THR A 201 -21.25 -5.23 19.14
CA THR A 201 -20.76 -6.47 18.51
C THR A 201 -20.78 -6.36 16.98
N LEU A 202 -21.79 -5.71 16.39
CA LEU A 202 -21.85 -5.47 14.94
C LEU A 202 -20.77 -4.47 14.48
N ARG A 203 -20.52 -3.40 15.22
CA ARG A 203 -19.41 -2.46 14.93
C ARG A 203 -18.04 -3.12 15.07
N ALA A 204 -17.90 -3.99 16.08
CA ALA A 204 -16.69 -4.78 16.25
C ALA A 204 -16.48 -5.75 15.08
N LYS A 205 -17.55 -6.41 14.64
CA LYS A 205 -17.58 -7.28 13.46
C LYS A 205 -17.17 -6.54 12.18
N GLU A 206 -17.70 -5.34 11.96
CA GLU A 206 -17.36 -4.48 10.83
C GLU A 206 -15.86 -4.13 10.83
N SER A 207 -15.33 -3.72 11.99
CA SER A 207 -13.91 -3.38 12.14
C SER A 207 -13.00 -4.59 11.94
N ALA A 208 -13.38 -5.76 12.47
CA ALA A 208 -12.66 -7.00 12.26
C ALA A 208 -12.64 -7.41 10.77
N SER A 209 -13.74 -7.24 10.02
CA SER A 209 -13.76 -7.48 8.58
C SER A 209 -12.75 -6.62 7.83
N TYR A 210 -12.76 -5.32 8.08
CA TYR A 210 -11.85 -4.39 7.42
C TYR A 210 -10.38 -4.69 7.74
N TRP A 211 -10.07 -4.92 9.03
CA TRP A 211 -8.69 -5.19 9.45
C TRP A 211 -8.18 -6.57 9.00
N LEU A 212 -9.05 -7.58 8.87
CA LEU A 212 -8.68 -8.85 8.22
C LEU A 212 -8.33 -8.65 6.74
N GLY A 213 -8.98 -7.71 6.05
CA GLY A 213 -8.59 -7.30 4.71
C GLY A 213 -7.18 -6.71 4.67
N LEU A 214 -6.84 -5.82 5.60
CA LEU A 214 -5.49 -5.25 5.72
C LEU A 214 -4.44 -6.33 6.00
N VAL A 215 -4.71 -7.20 6.97
CA VAL A 215 -3.83 -8.33 7.30
C VAL A 215 -3.58 -9.24 6.09
N SER A 216 -4.65 -9.56 5.34
CA SER A 216 -4.54 -10.40 4.15
C SER A 216 -3.71 -9.72 3.05
N TYR A 217 -3.90 -8.41 2.88
CA TYR A 217 -3.13 -7.60 1.92
C TYR A 217 -1.65 -7.56 2.28
N GLU A 218 -1.33 -7.25 3.54
CA GLU A 218 0.05 -7.23 4.07
C GLU A 218 0.73 -8.60 3.98
N GLY A 219 -0.03 -9.68 4.13
CA GLY A 219 0.47 -11.04 3.97
C GLY A 219 0.60 -11.51 2.51
N GLY A 220 0.23 -10.69 1.52
CA GLY A 220 0.27 -11.04 0.10
C GLY A 220 -0.89 -11.94 -0.38
N ASP A 221 -1.87 -12.25 0.47
CA ASP A 221 -3.09 -12.97 0.09
C ASP A 221 -4.14 -11.99 -0.44
N TYR A 222 -3.86 -11.46 -1.63
CA TYR A 222 -4.70 -10.46 -2.27
C TYR A 222 -6.11 -10.96 -2.60
N ARG A 223 -6.29 -12.26 -2.87
CA ARG A 223 -7.62 -12.84 -3.11
C ARG A 223 -8.48 -12.79 -1.85
N GLN A 224 -7.91 -13.16 -0.71
CA GLN A 224 -8.59 -13.06 0.57
C GLN A 224 -8.86 -11.60 0.97
N ALA A 225 -7.89 -10.71 0.75
CA ALA A 225 -8.07 -9.28 0.98
C ALA A 225 -9.24 -8.71 0.13
N ILE A 226 -9.36 -9.10 -1.15
CA ILE A 226 -10.49 -8.73 -2.00
C ILE A 226 -11.83 -9.19 -1.40
N ASP A 227 -11.94 -10.45 -0.95
CA ASP A 227 -13.18 -10.95 -0.32
C ASP A 227 -13.54 -10.15 0.95
N PHE A 228 -12.54 -9.80 1.77
CA PHE A 228 -12.74 -9.00 2.97
C PHE A 228 -13.19 -7.58 2.68
N PHE A 229 -12.53 -6.88 1.77
CA PHE A 229 -12.89 -5.49 1.44
C PHE A 229 -14.20 -5.42 0.67
N SER A 230 -14.40 -6.26 -0.35
CA SER A 230 -15.63 -6.23 -1.16
C SER A 230 -16.82 -6.78 -0.40
N ARG A 231 -16.86 -8.09 -0.13
CA ARG A 231 -18.06 -8.74 0.41
C ARG A 231 -18.25 -8.46 1.89
N ARG A 232 -17.18 -8.61 2.67
CA ARG A 232 -17.29 -8.58 4.13
C ARG A 232 -17.22 -7.18 4.71
N THR A 233 -16.95 -6.15 3.91
CA THR A 233 -16.95 -4.75 4.35
C THR A 233 -17.90 -3.92 3.51
N LEU A 234 -17.68 -3.79 2.20
CA LEU A 234 -18.49 -2.91 1.35
C LEU A 234 -19.89 -3.44 1.06
N GLU A 235 -20.08 -4.71 0.73
CA GLU A 235 -21.42 -5.27 0.50
C GLU A 235 -22.21 -5.38 1.82
N ALA A 236 -21.54 -5.80 2.90
CA ALA A 236 -22.15 -5.93 4.22
C ALA A 236 -22.51 -4.58 4.86
N TRP A 237 -21.68 -3.55 4.64
CA TRP A 237 -21.85 -2.19 5.17
C TRP A 237 -21.47 -1.14 4.12
N PRO A 238 -22.33 -0.88 3.12
CA PRO A 238 -22.01 0.03 2.00
C PRO A 238 -21.62 1.44 2.42
N ASN A 239 -22.21 1.92 3.51
CA ASN A 239 -21.96 3.23 4.12
C ASN A 239 -21.36 3.09 5.54
N GLY A 240 -20.62 2.01 5.78
CA GLY A 240 -19.91 1.78 7.03
C GLY A 240 -18.78 2.77 7.25
N GLN A 241 -18.27 2.84 8.48
CA GLN A 241 -17.16 3.73 8.85
C GLN A 241 -15.88 3.39 8.05
N TRP A 242 -15.75 2.14 7.63
CA TRP A 242 -14.60 1.66 6.86
C TRP A 242 -14.80 1.72 5.36
N SER A 243 -15.97 2.15 4.84
CA SER A 243 -16.23 2.14 3.40
C SER A 243 -15.20 2.91 2.57
N PRO A 244 -14.79 4.15 2.92
CA PRO A 244 -13.76 4.85 2.17
C PRO A 244 -12.43 4.09 2.14
N GLY A 245 -11.99 3.62 3.32
CA GLY A 245 -10.76 2.84 3.44
C GLY A 245 -10.83 1.50 2.69
N ALA A 246 -11.98 0.82 2.70
CA ALA A 246 -12.17 -0.45 2.01
C ALA A 246 -12.18 -0.29 0.49
N ARG A 247 -12.76 0.79 -0.07
CA ARG A 247 -12.69 1.09 -1.51
C ARG A 247 -11.25 1.33 -1.95
N TYR A 248 -10.54 2.20 -1.23
CA TYR A 248 -9.12 2.47 -1.49
C TYR A 248 -8.29 1.19 -1.43
N ASN A 249 -8.40 0.42 -0.34
CA ASN A 249 -7.62 -0.81 -0.19
C ASN A 249 -8.04 -1.91 -1.17
N LEU A 250 -9.30 -1.95 -1.62
CA LEU A 250 -9.74 -2.86 -2.67
C LEU A 250 -9.08 -2.52 -4.02
N ALA A 251 -8.95 -1.22 -4.34
CA ALA A 251 -8.18 -0.79 -5.51
C ALA A 251 -6.71 -1.19 -5.39
N ARG A 252 -6.06 -0.90 -4.25
CA ARG A 252 -4.66 -1.25 -3.99
C ARG A 252 -4.41 -2.75 -4.04
N THR A 253 -5.34 -3.54 -3.53
CA THR A 253 -5.28 -5.01 -3.57
C THR A 253 -5.43 -5.53 -5.00
N SER A 254 -6.36 -4.96 -5.77
CA SER A 254 -6.55 -5.34 -7.18
C SER A 254 -5.30 -5.00 -8.00
N GLU A 255 -4.73 -3.82 -7.81
CA GLU A 255 -3.46 -3.44 -8.45
C GLU A 255 -2.31 -4.38 -8.07
N ALA A 256 -2.20 -4.77 -6.80
CA ALA A 256 -1.16 -5.71 -6.36
C ALA A 256 -1.33 -7.10 -7.00
N GLU A 257 -2.57 -7.58 -7.14
CA GLU A 257 -2.89 -8.83 -7.84
C GLU A 257 -2.55 -8.74 -9.35
N TYR A 258 -2.89 -7.63 -10.01
CA TYR A 258 -2.48 -7.35 -11.39
C TYR A 258 -0.97 -7.50 -11.55
N ARG A 259 -0.19 -6.79 -10.70
CA ARG A 259 1.28 -6.82 -10.77
C ARG A 259 1.86 -8.21 -10.52
N ARG A 260 1.30 -8.95 -9.55
CA ARG A 260 1.71 -10.34 -9.28
C ARG A 260 1.52 -11.21 -10.51
N LYS A 261 0.37 -11.11 -11.17
CA LYS A 261 0.04 -11.90 -12.36
C LYS A 261 0.93 -11.55 -13.55
N VAL A 262 1.16 -10.26 -13.78
CA VAL A 262 2.10 -9.81 -14.83
C VAL A 262 3.49 -10.36 -14.56
N ALA A 263 4.00 -10.27 -13.33
CA ALA A 263 5.31 -10.80 -12.98
C ALA A 263 5.42 -12.32 -13.26
N THR A 264 4.41 -13.11 -12.86
CA THR A 264 4.38 -14.55 -13.16
C THR A 264 4.26 -14.83 -14.66
N ALA A 265 3.47 -14.04 -15.41
CA ALA A 265 3.37 -14.19 -16.86
C ALA A 265 4.72 -13.93 -17.55
N THR A 266 5.43 -12.88 -17.14
CA THR A 266 6.78 -12.56 -17.65
C THR A 266 7.79 -13.66 -17.32
N GLU A 267 7.74 -14.22 -16.11
CA GLU A 267 8.60 -15.35 -15.73
C GLU A 267 8.31 -16.59 -16.59
N ASN A 268 7.03 -16.93 -16.79
CA ASN A 268 6.61 -18.03 -17.66
C ASN A 268 7.07 -17.82 -19.11
N GLN A 269 6.99 -16.59 -19.63
CA GLN A 269 7.50 -16.26 -20.96
C GLN A 269 9.01 -16.45 -21.05
N ALA A 270 9.78 -15.96 -20.07
CA ALA A 270 11.23 -16.14 -20.05
C ALA A 270 11.63 -17.62 -20.00
N GLN A 271 10.97 -18.42 -19.17
CA GLN A 271 11.18 -19.87 -19.09
C GLN A 271 10.80 -20.59 -20.40
N ALA A 272 9.74 -20.14 -21.07
CA ALA A 272 9.35 -20.68 -22.38
C ALA A 272 10.42 -20.39 -23.45
N SER A 273 10.95 -19.16 -23.49
CA SER A 273 12.04 -18.78 -24.41
C SER A 273 13.31 -19.60 -24.18
N GLU A 274 13.68 -19.85 -22.92
CA GLU A 274 14.83 -20.70 -22.57
C GLU A 274 14.63 -22.15 -23.06
N LYS A 275 13.45 -22.74 -22.78
CA LYS A 275 13.11 -24.09 -23.25
C LYS A 275 13.09 -24.20 -24.77
N GLN A 276 12.60 -23.18 -25.46
CA GLN A 276 12.59 -23.12 -26.91
C GLN A 276 14.02 -23.09 -27.47
N ALA A 277 14.89 -22.25 -26.90
CA ALA A 277 16.31 -22.19 -27.29
C ALA A 277 17.05 -23.52 -27.03
N GLU A 278 16.75 -24.19 -25.92
CA GLU A 278 17.30 -25.52 -25.63
C GLU A 278 16.79 -26.56 -26.65
N ALA A 279 15.50 -26.54 -26.99
CA ALA A 279 14.95 -27.43 -28.01
C ALA A 279 15.63 -27.24 -29.37
N ASP A 280 15.86 -25.99 -29.77
CA ASP A 280 16.51 -25.68 -31.05
C ASP A 280 17.98 -26.13 -31.07
N LYS A 281 18.69 -26.00 -29.93
CA LYS A 281 20.03 -26.58 -29.77
C LYS A 281 20.02 -28.11 -29.90
N LYS A 282 19.06 -28.80 -29.27
CA LYS A 282 18.92 -30.26 -29.34
C LYS A 282 18.63 -30.73 -30.77
N ILE A 283 17.86 -29.97 -31.53
CA ILE A 283 17.61 -30.24 -32.95
C ILE A 283 18.90 -30.12 -33.76
N ALA A 284 19.65 -29.03 -33.58
CA ALA A 284 20.95 -28.86 -34.26
C ALA A 284 21.94 -30.00 -33.91
N GLU A 285 22.01 -30.41 -32.64
CA GLU A 285 22.81 -31.56 -32.22
C GLU A 285 22.31 -32.87 -32.86
N SER A 286 21.00 -33.07 -32.98
CA SER A 286 20.41 -34.25 -33.59
C SER A 286 20.78 -34.40 -35.07
N GLU A 287 20.86 -33.29 -35.80
CA GLU A 287 21.28 -33.23 -37.21
C GLU A 287 22.77 -33.57 -37.34
N GLN A 288 23.60 -33.06 -36.42
CA GLN A 288 25.01 -33.43 -36.34
C GLN A 288 25.18 -34.93 -36.08
N GLN A 289 24.44 -35.51 -35.13
CA GLN A 289 24.53 -36.96 -34.85
C GLN A 289 24.03 -37.82 -36.01
N ARG A 290 23.01 -37.36 -36.74
CA ARG A 290 22.50 -38.02 -37.95
C ARG A 290 23.57 -38.07 -39.04
N SER A 291 24.25 -36.95 -39.30
CA SER A 291 25.37 -36.91 -40.28
C SER A 291 26.54 -37.81 -39.88
N ALA A 292 26.73 -38.07 -38.58
CA ALA A 292 27.74 -38.99 -38.05
C ALA A 292 27.30 -40.47 -38.03
N GLY A 293 26.12 -40.82 -38.58
CA GLY A 293 25.60 -42.18 -38.63
C GLY A 293 25.09 -42.73 -37.29
N ARG A 294 24.81 -41.87 -36.31
CA ARG A 294 24.33 -42.25 -34.96
C ARG A 294 22.83 -42.04 -34.81
N ASP A 295 22.04 -42.75 -35.60
CA ASP A 295 20.58 -42.56 -35.70
C ASP A 295 19.83 -42.72 -34.36
N GLY A 296 20.29 -43.63 -33.49
CA GLY A 296 19.67 -43.84 -32.18
C GLY A 296 19.75 -42.61 -31.28
N VAL A 297 20.91 -41.93 -31.26
CA VAL A 297 21.15 -40.71 -30.47
C VAL A 297 20.38 -39.54 -31.08
N SER A 298 20.37 -39.43 -32.41
CA SER A 298 19.60 -38.40 -33.14
C SER A 298 18.11 -38.47 -32.77
N ARG A 299 17.49 -39.65 -32.82
CA ARG A 299 16.07 -39.83 -32.43
C ARG A 299 15.80 -39.49 -30.97
N GLN A 300 16.75 -39.74 -30.07
CA GLN A 300 16.60 -39.39 -28.66
C GLN A 300 16.59 -37.86 -28.48
N LEU A 301 17.51 -37.15 -29.13
CA LEU A 301 17.58 -35.69 -29.10
C LEU A 301 16.32 -35.05 -29.71
N GLU A 302 15.78 -35.59 -30.81
CA GLU A 302 14.53 -35.11 -31.41
C GLU A 302 13.31 -35.27 -30.49
N ARG A 303 13.24 -36.37 -29.73
CA ARG A 303 12.17 -36.57 -28.73
C ARG A 303 12.30 -35.60 -27.57
N GLU A 304 13.52 -35.35 -27.11
CA GLU A 304 13.79 -34.37 -26.05
C GLU A 304 13.43 -32.94 -26.51
N ALA A 305 13.80 -32.57 -27.74
CA ALA A 305 13.44 -31.28 -28.33
C ALA A 305 11.92 -31.12 -28.47
N THR A 306 11.21 -32.16 -28.91
CA THR A 306 9.73 -32.14 -28.98
C THR A 306 9.12 -31.87 -27.62
N ARG A 307 9.58 -32.58 -26.58
CA ARG A 307 9.10 -32.38 -25.21
C ARG A 307 9.36 -30.95 -24.71
N LEU A 308 10.55 -30.41 -24.96
CA LEU A 308 10.89 -29.03 -24.57
C LEU A 308 9.99 -28.00 -25.26
N ARG A 309 9.65 -28.21 -26.54
CA ARG A 309 8.69 -27.36 -27.28
C ARG A 309 7.28 -27.46 -26.71
N ASP A 310 6.81 -28.66 -26.37
CA ASP A 310 5.48 -28.84 -25.76
C ASP A 310 5.39 -28.15 -24.38
N ASP A 311 6.44 -28.26 -23.57
CA ASP A 311 6.57 -27.54 -22.30
C ASP A 311 6.54 -26.02 -22.51
N ALA A 312 7.32 -25.50 -23.48
CA ALA A 312 7.38 -24.08 -23.81
C ALA A 312 6.00 -23.55 -24.26
N GLN A 313 5.30 -24.29 -25.12
CA GLN A 313 3.94 -23.94 -25.55
C GLN A 313 2.95 -23.92 -24.38
N THR A 314 3.11 -24.81 -23.40
CA THR A 314 2.27 -24.82 -22.19
C THR A 314 2.48 -23.56 -21.37
N LEU A 315 3.74 -23.19 -21.11
CA LEU A 315 4.09 -21.95 -20.41
C LEU A 315 3.59 -20.69 -21.12
N ILE A 316 3.67 -20.63 -22.46
CA ILE A 316 3.14 -19.52 -23.26
C ILE A 316 1.62 -19.38 -23.07
N LYS A 317 0.88 -20.51 -23.10
CA LYS A 317 -0.58 -20.49 -22.88
C LYS A 317 -0.94 -20.01 -21.48
N GLU A 318 -0.21 -20.48 -20.47
CA GLU A 318 -0.38 -20.05 -19.08
C GLU A 318 -0.08 -18.56 -18.89
N ALA A 319 1.02 -18.07 -19.49
CA ALA A 319 1.36 -16.65 -19.47
C ALA A 319 0.26 -15.80 -20.11
N GLN A 320 -0.27 -16.21 -21.26
CA GLN A 320 -1.37 -15.51 -21.92
C GLN A 320 -2.64 -15.46 -21.05
N GLN A 321 -2.98 -16.57 -20.40
CA GLN A 321 -4.11 -16.61 -19.48
C GLN A 321 -3.89 -15.66 -18.29
N LEU A 322 -2.71 -15.66 -17.70
CA LEU A 322 -2.36 -14.78 -16.59
C LEU A 322 -2.45 -13.30 -16.97
N THR A 323 -1.99 -12.94 -18.17
CA THR A 323 -2.11 -11.56 -18.70
C THR A 323 -3.58 -11.15 -18.86
N ASN A 324 -4.42 -12.03 -19.41
CA ASN A 324 -5.85 -11.75 -19.56
C ASN A 324 -6.53 -11.54 -18.19
N GLU A 325 -6.25 -12.42 -17.23
CA GLU A 325 -6.75 -12.28 -15.86
C GLU A 325 -6.21 -11.01 -15.19
N ALA A 326 -4.95 -10.64 -15.42
CA ALA A 326 -4.34 -9.44 -14.86
C ALA A 326 -5.09 -8.18 -15.30
N SER A 327 -5.46 -8.06 -16.57
CA SER A 327 -6.21 -6.92 -17.10
C SER A 327 -7.54 -6.70 -16.38
N GLU A 328 -8.25 -7.76 -15.97
CA GLU A 328 -9.47 -7.62 -15.18
C GLU A 328 -9.22 -6.95 -13.81
N TYR A 329 -8.11 -7.30 -13.15
CA TYR A 329 -7.73 -6.68 -11.89
C TYR A 329 -7.29 -5.22 -12.06
N LEU A 330 -6.64 -4.89 -13.17
CA LEU A 330 -6.26 -3.51 -13.49
C LEU A 330 -7.49 -2.62 -13.68
N LEU A 331 -8.45 -3.07 -14.50
CA LEU A 331 -9.71 -2.37 -14.71
C LEU A 331 -10.49 -2.20 -13.41
N ARG A 332 -10.54 -3.25 -12.58
CA ARG A 332 -11.17 -3.17 -11.26
C ARG A 332 -10.48 -2.16 -10.35
N ALA A 333 -9.15 -2.10 -10.34
CA ALA A 333 -8.39 -1.13 -9.56
C ALA A 333 -8.74 0.32 -9.98
N ILE A 334 -8.74 0.59 -11.29
CA ILE A 334 -9.11 1.88 -11.87
C ILE A 334 -10.54 2.26 -11.45
N GLN A 335 -11.50 1.35 -11.64
CA GLN A 335 -12.91 1.59 -11.29
C GLN A 335 -13.09 1.98 -9.82
N TRP A 336 -12.43 1.29 -8.88
CA TRP A 336 -12.56 1.59 -7.45
C TRP A 336 -11.91 2.92 -7.06
N LEU A 337 -10.85 3.35 -7.75
CA LEU A 337 -10.22 4.65 -7.54
C LEU A 337 -11.09 5.80 -8.08
N GLU A 338 -11.84 5.58 -9.17
CA GLU A 338 -12.68 6.62 -9.75
C GLU A 338 -14.01 6.82 -8.99
N VAL A 339 -14.48 5.79 -8.29
CA VAL A 339 -15.75 5.81 -7.53
C VAL A 339 -15.59 6.51 -6.16
N THR A 340 -14.38 6.95 -5.78
CA THR A 340 -14.18 7.72 -4.56
C THR A 340 -14.98 9.03 -4.65
N GLY A 341 -16.01 9.18 -3.80
CA GLY A 341 -16.82 10.40 -3.71
C GLY A 341 -16.02 11.60 -3.20
N ASP A 342 -16.60 12.46 -2.37
CA ASP A 342 -15.89 13.63 -1.80
C ASP A 342 -14.92 13.26 -0.66
N SER A 343 -14.19 12.17 -0.86
CA SER A 343 -13.10 11.75 0.01
C SER A 343 -11.97 12.78 -0.02
N PRO A 344 -11.34 13.11 1.13
CA PRO A 344 -10.12 13.92 1.13
C PRO A 344 -9.01 13.36 0.24
N GLN A 345 -9.02 12.04 -0.02
CA GLN A 345 -8.05 11.35 -0.87
C GLN A 345 -8.40 11.35 -2.36
N ARG A 346 -9.56 11.89 -2.77
CA ARG A 346 -10.08 11.79 -4.15
C ARG A 346 -9.06 12.18 -5.21
N HIS A 347 -8.33 13.29 -5.00
CA HIS A 347 -7.32 13.74 -5.97
C HIS A 347 -6.19 12.71 -6.12
N GLY A 348 -5.71 12.13 -5.02
CA GLY A 348 -4.70 11.09 -5.03
C GLY A 348 -5.19 9.81 -5.70
N ASP A 349 -6.45 9.44 -5.44
CA ASP A 349 -7.07 8.26 -6.04
C ASP A 349 -7.21 8.40 -7.56
N LEU A 350 -7.68 9.55 -8.03
CA LEU A 350 -7.78 9.86 -9.46
C LEU A 350 -6.41 9.92 -10.15
N LEU A 351 -5.39 10.46 -9.47
CA LEU A 351 -4.03 10.49 -10.02
C LEU A 351 -3.50 9.08 -10.24
N ARG A 352 -3.74 8.21 -9.25
CA ARG A 352 -3.36 6.81 -9.34
C ARG A 352 -4.11 6.10 -10.47
N ALA A 353 -5.42 6.35 -10.62
CA ALA A 353 -6.20 5.81 -11.74
C ALA A 353 -5.65 6.27 -13.09
N LYS A 354 -5.29 7.55 -13.23
CA LYS A 354 -4.65 8.12 -14.42
C LYS A 354 -3.34 7.40 -14.75
N TRP A 355 -2.48 7.13 -13.76
CA TRP A 355 -1.24 6.39 -13.99
C TRP A 355 -1.48 4.95 -14.41
N LEU A 356 -2.44 4.26 -13.78
CA LEU A 356 -2.79 2.88 -14.15
C LEU A 356 -3.34 2.77 -15.58
N LYS A 357 -4.14 3.74 -16.03
CA LYS A 357 -4.57 3.83 -17.44
C LYS A 357 -3.40 4.05 -18.40
N GLY A 358 -2.39 4.82 -17.97
CA GLY A 358 -1.15 4.98 -18.72
C GLY A 358 -0.37 3.67 -18.86
N GLU A 359 -0.30 2.87 -17.79
CA GLU A 359 0.29 1.52 -17.84
C GLU A 359 -0.49 0.59 -18.77
N GLU A 360 -1.83 0.60 -18.70
CA GLU A 360 -2.72 -0.17 -19.59
C GLU A 360 -2.43 0.16 -21.07
N ALA A 361 -2.42 1.45 -21.41
CA ALA A 361 -2.14 1.91 -22.76
C ALA A 361 -0.74 1.50 -23.25
N ALA A 362 0.27 1.56 -22.38
CA ALA A 362 1.63 1.12 -22.71
C ALA A 362 1.65 -0.38 -23.03
N THR A 363 1.04 -1.21 -22.18
CA THR A 363 0.98 -2.67 -22.39
C THR A 363 0.19 -3.07 -23.64
N ALA A 364 -0.84 -2.30 -24.01
CA ALA A 364 -1.61 -2.53 -25.24
C ALA A 364 -0.85 -2.10 -26.52
N SER A 365 0.12 -1.18 -26.38
CA SER A 365 0.85 -0.56 -27.49
C SER A 365 2.19 -1.22 -27.84
N GLU A 366 2.58 -2.28 -27.13
CA GLU A 366 3.67 -3.18 -27.54
C GLU A 366 3.09 -4.35 -28.35
N PRO A 367 2.82 -4.20 -29.67
CA PRO A 367 2.58 -5.36 -30.50
C PRO A 367 3.90 -6.14 -30.56
N SER A 368 3.79 -7.46 -30.38
CA SER A 368 4.79 -8.48 -30.66
C SER A 368 5.74 -8.07 -31.80
N LYS A 369 6.87 -7.45 -31.44
CA LYS A 369 8.02 -7.36 -32.33
C LYS A 369 8.82 -8.64 -32.14
N GLU A 370 8.29 -9.73 -32.68
CA GLU A 370 9.04 -10.94 -33.02
C GLU A 370 8.66 -11.38 -34.42
#